data_AF-A0A1G2S823-F1
#
_entry.id   AF-A0A1G2S823-F1
#
_cell.length_a   1.000
_cell.length_b   1.000
_cell.length_c   1.000
_cell.angle_alpha   90.00
_cell.angle_beta   90.00
_cell.angle_gamma   90.00
#
_symmetry.space_group_name_H-M   'P 1'
#
loop_
_entity.id
_entity.type
_entity.pdbx_description
1 polymer ?
#
loop_
_entity_poly.entity_id
_entity_poly.type
_entity_poly.pdbx_seq_one_letter_code
_entity_poly.pdbx_strand_id
1 'polypeptide(L)'
;MVTKALRPEKAAVTVHHDRLHEVLRQLVDAYLSKKYLYTEFHAHNGSAPQHWGIPRGVVAGSLEHRLFLFFTTVLTIRSESDAVFRQMVRLYKEQPVLFDPQVAGVMELSEVQALLKDVGYIHPNQGASRWIVCAGGLGRRFGGDPLNIFLGRKSIDEVYRSIQMKGGKKLLSGFGPKLLSLLALFYEELELVPCLEGVFPVDLHVQRICITLGIVTGSGIVDAAYTLAEVLRTALWEACRDMGINPFDAAHAFWFLGSKGCWQCHRVSGIEQVCPLASECSGNHASTALYHRKGRWDFDDQRRRPKGVQQGALPGLALEVLKRRGGGSRNGV
;
A
#
# COMPACT_ATOMS: atom_id res chain seq x y z
N MET A 1 36.89 -9.26 29.34
CA MET A 1 36.79 -8.88 27.92
C MET A 1 35.45 -9.36 27.40
N VAL A 2 34.48 -8.45 27.24
CA VAL A 2 33.18 -8.76 26.65
C VAL A 2 33.40 -8.81 25.14
N THR A 3 33.25 -9.99 24.55
CA THR A 3 33.26 -10.18 23.11
C THR A 3 32.15 -9.31 22.49
N LYS A 4 32.57 -8.28 21.75
CA LYS A 4 31.70 -7.53 20.85
C LYS A 4 31.05 -8.56 19.93
N ALA A 5 29.75 -8.80 20.11
CA ALA A 5 28.98 -9.57 19.16
C ALA A 5 29.24 -8.98 17.77
N LEU A 6 29.80 -9.80 16.87
CA LEU A 6 29.92 -9.50 15.46
C LEU A 6 28.56 -8.98 15.00
N ARG A 7 28.52 -7.74 14.51
CA ARG A 7 27.32 -7.23 13.85
C ARG A 7 27.01 -8.22 12.73
N PRO A 8 25.78 -8.77 12.63
CA PRO A 8 25.45 -9.64 11.51
C PRO A 8 25.77 -8.88 10.22
N GLU A 9 26.47 -9.54 9.29
CA GLU A 9 26.69 -9.02 7.94
C GLU A 9 25.35 -8.49 7.42
N LYS A 10 25.38 -7.30 6.81
CA LYS A 10 24.18 -6.73 6.19
C LYS A 10 23.64 -7.77 5.21
N ALA A 11 22.42 -8.24 5.44
CA ALA A 11 21.71 -9.10 4.50
C ALA A 11 21.81 -8.48 3.09
N ALA A 12 22.37 -9.25 2.15
CA ALA A 12 22.49 -8.84 0.76
C ALA A 12 21.17 -9.16 0.06
N VAL A 13 20.59 -8.15 -0.58
CA VAL A 13 19.39 -8.28 -1.40
C VAL A 13 19.77 -7.93 -2.83
N THR A 14 19.35 -8.77 -3.77
CA THR A 14 19.61 -8.62 -5.21
C THR A 14 18.28 -8.51 -5.94
N VAL A 15 18.14 -7.47 -6.76
CA VAL A 15 17.01 -7.31 -7.68
C VAL A 15 17.39 -7.89 -9.03
N HIS A 16 16.53 -8.75 -9.58
CA HIS A 16 16.68 -9.35 -10.90
C HIS A 16 15.90 -8.50 -11.90
N HIS A 17 16.56 -7.53 -12.54
CA HIS A 17 15.90 -6.54 -13.39
C HIS A 17 15.19 -7.16 -14.61
N ASP A 18 15.76 -8.17 -15.25
CA ASP A 18 15.09 -8.86 -16.36
C ASP A 18 13.78 -9.51 -15.91
N ARG A 19 13.81 -10.17 -14.75
CA ARG A 19 12.61 -10.76 -14.13
C ARG A 19 11.59 -9.71 -13.72
N LEU A 20 12.06 -8.58 -13.20
CA LEU A 20 11.21 -7.44 -12.88
C LEU A 20 10.48 -6.94 -14.13
N HIS A 21 11.20 -6.71 -15.24
CA HIS A 21 10.61 -6.20 -16.48
C HIS A 21 9.60 -7.17 -17.08
N GLU A 22 9.90 -8.47 -17.07
CA GLU A 22 8.99 -9.52 -17.53
C GLU A 22 7.68 -9.53 -16.72
N VAL A 23 7.78 -9.62 -15.39
CA VAL A 23 6.61 -9.65 -14.51
C VAL A 23 5.82 -8.35 -14.60
N LEU A 24 6.52 -7.20 -14.60
CA LEU A 24 5.88 -5.89 -14.66
C LEU A 24 5.07 -5.74 -15.96
N ARG A 25 5.64 -6.14 -17.11
CA ARG A 25 4.94 -6.12 -18.40
C ARG A 25 3.65 -6.95 -18.35
N GLN A 26 3.76 -8.22 -17.98
CA GLN A 26 2.61 -9.12 -17.94
C GLN A 26 1.52 -8.63 -16.97
N LEU A 27 1.93 -8.10 -15.82
CA LEU A 27 1.03 -7.61 -14.79
C LEU A 27 0.27 -6.36 -15.24
N VAL A 28 0.98 -5.40 -15.83
CA VAL A 28 0.40 -4.12 -16.30
C VAL A 28 -0.43 -4.34 -17.56
N ASP A 29 0.01 -5.17 -18.50
CA ASP A 29 -0.77 -5.53 -19.69
C ASP A 29 -2.11 -6.16 -19.29
N ALA A 30 -2.10 -7.06 -18.32
CA ALA A 30 -3.32 -7.65 -17.78
C ALA A 30 -4.24 -6.60 -17.12
N TYR A 31 -3.66 -5.65 -16.38
CA TYR A 31 -4.40 -4.57 -15.72
C TYR A 31 -5.06 -3.65 -16.74
N LEU A 32 -4.27 -3.08 -17.66
CA LEU A 32 -4.74 -2.15 -18.70
C LEU A 32 -5.76 -2.81 -19.64
N SER A 33 -5.56 -4.08 -20.00
CA SER A 33 -6.51 -4.84 -20.82
C SER A 33 -7.69 -5.42 -20.04
N LYS A 34 -7.80 -5.13 -18.73
CA LYS A 34 -8.86 -5.60 -17.83
C LYS A 34 -9.09 -7.11 -17.91
N LYS A 35 -8.00 -7.89 -17.95
CA LYS A 35 -8.05 -9.37 -17.98
C LYS A 35 -7.92 -9.97 -16.58
N TYR A 36 -8.22 -11.26 -16.48
CA TYR A 36 -8.07 -12.02 -15.22
C TYR A 36 -8.88 -11.40 -14.08
N LEU A 37 -8.31 -11.21 -12.88
CA LEU A 37 -8.98 -10.54 -11.76
C LEU A 37 -9.33 -9.06 -12.03
N TYR A 38 -8.64 -8.42 -12.99
CA TYR A 38 -8.83 -6.99 -13.29
C TYR A 38 -10.10 -6.70 -14.09
N THR A 39 -10.83 -7.73 -14.53
CA THR A 39 -12.21 -7.53 -15.02
C THR A 39 -13.12 -6.98 -13.91
N GLU A 40 -12.81 -7.33 -12.65
CA GLU A 40 -13.65 -7.01 -11.49
C GLU A 40 -12.98 -5.97 -10.59
N PHE A 41 -11.64 -6.01 -10.45
CA PHE A 41 -10.88 -5.08 -9.62
C PHE A 41 -10.01 -4.15 -10.47
N HIS A 42 -10.44 -2.90 -10.61
CA HIS A 42 -9.71 -1.91 -11.41
C HIS A 42 -9.93 -0.50 -10.83
N ALA A 43 -8.97 0.41 -10.98
CA ALA A 43 -9.17 1.79 -10.52
C ALA A 43 -10.33 2.48 -11.26
N HIS A 44 -10.31 2.45 -12.60
CA HIS A 44 -11.37 3.03 -13.44
C HIS A 44 -12.80 2.47 -13.26
N ASN A 45 -13.00 1.35 -12.57
CA ASN A 45 -14.37 0.89 -12.22
C ASN A 45 -14.79 1.30 -10.80
N GLY A 46 -13.98 2.13 -10.14
CA GLY A 46 -14.23 2.63 -8.80
C GLY A 46 -13.92 1.61 -7.70
N SER A 47 -13.21 0.51 -7.97
CA SER A 47 -12.91 -0.51 -6.94
C SER A 47 -11.88 -0.06 -5.92
N ALA A 48 -11.08 0.96 -6.24
CA ALA A 48 -10.03 1.43 -5.34
C ALA A 48 -10.65 2.22 -4.17
N PRO A 49 -10.20 2.03 -2.91
CA PRO A 49 -10.79 2.67 -1.74
C PRO A 49 -10.89 4.19 -1.79
N GLN A 50 -9.92 4.84 -2.43
CA GLN A 50 -9.94 6.29 -2.62
C GLN A 50 -11.04 6.79 -3.57
N HIS A 51 -11.72 5.90 -4.31
CA HIS A 51 -12.83 6.25 -5.20
C HIS A 51 -14.19 6.10 -4.53
N TRP A 52 -14.47 4.93 -3.95
CA TRP A 52 -15.76 4.69 -3.29
C TRP A 52 -15.80 5.25 -1.86
N GLY A 53 -14.63 5.53 -1.27
CA GLY A 53 -14.48 6.01 0.10
C GLY A 53 -14.49 7.53 0.24
N ILE A 54 -15.03 8.29 -0.73
CA ILE A 54 -15.15 9.75 -0.65
C ILE A 54 -16.36 10.11 0.22
N PRO A 55 -16.22 10.96 1.27
CA PRO A 55 -17.36 11.35 2.10
C PRO A 55 -18.44 12.09 1.30
N ARG A 56 -19.71 11.89 1.68
CA ARG A 56 -20.84 12.53 1.00
C ARG A 56 -20.72 14.05 1.04
N GLY A 57 -20.85 14.69 -0.13
CA GLY A 57 -20.77 16.15 -0.27
C GLY A 57 -19.36 16.70 -0.40
N VAL A 58 -18.33 15.87 -0.29
CA VAL A 58 -16.95 16.26 -0.59
C VAL A 58 -16.70 16.19 -2.10
N VAL A 59 -16.22 17.29 -2.68
CA VAL A 59 -15.94 17.39 -4.11
C VAL A 59 -14.53 16.85 -4.40
N ALA A 60 -14.41 15.97 -5.41
CA ALA A 60 -13.12 15.42 -5.79
C ALA A 60 -12.12 16.56 -6.10
N GLY A 61 -10.96 16.48 -5.45
CA GLY A 61 -9.87 17.44 -5.59
C GLY A 61 -10.00 18.70 -4.72
N SER A 62 -11.11 18.93 -4.01
CA SER A 62 -11.25 20.06 -3.08
C SER A 62 -10.29 19.96 -1.89
N LEU A 63 -10.14 21.04 -1.12
CA LEU A 63 -9.32 21.04 0.09
C LEU A 63 -9.80 19.97 1.08
N GLU A 64 -11.11 19.83 1.27
CA GLU A 64 -11.73 18.82 2.12
C GLU A 64 -11.37 17.40 1.64
N HIS A 65 -11.40 17.16 0.33
CA HIS A 65 -10.99 15.88 -0.24
C HIS A 65 -9.51 15.59 0.01
N ARG A 66 -8.65 16.60 -0.22
CA ARG A 66 -7.21 16.46 0.00
C ARG A 66 -6.88 16.18 1.46
N LEU A 67 -7.53 16.87 2.39
CA LEU A 67 -7.42 16.64 3.83
C LEU A 67 -7.91 15.24 4.23
N PHE A 68 -9.06 14.82 3.71
CA PHE A 68 -9.60 13.48 3.92
C PHE A 68 -8.60 12.40 3.49
N LEU A 69 -8.05 12.50 2.27
CA LEU A 69 -7.06 11.55 1.76
C LEU A 69 -5.76 11.57 2.57
N PHE A 70 -5.29 12.76 2.97
CA PHE A 70 -4.09 12.91 3.79
C PHE A 70 -4.23 12.18 5.13
N PHE A 71 -5.29 12.48 5.88
CA PHE A 71 -5.52 11.90 7.20
C PHE A 71 -5.87 10.41 7.13
N THR A 72 -6.62 9.99 6.12
CA THR A 72 -6.88 8.57 5.86
C THR A 72 -5.57 7.82 5.60
N THR A 73 -4.67 8.40 4.78
CA THR A 73 -3.37 7.80 4.45
C THR A 73 -2.51 7.56 5.70
N VAL A 74 -2.52 8.48 6.68
CA VAL A 74 -1.80 8.33 7.97
C VAL A 74 -2.17 7.02 8.68
N LEU A 75 -3.42 6.60 8.59
CA LEU A 75 -3.94 5.44 9.31
C LEU A 75 -3.90 4.13 8.52
N THR A 76 -3.51 4.16 7.24
CA THR A 76 -3.35 2.93 6.41
C THR A 76 -2.14 2.06 6.82
N ILE A 77 -1.35 2.50 7.82
CA ILE A 77 -0.18 1.76 8.31
C ILE A 77 -0.63 0.46 8.98
N ARG A 78 -0.19 -0.68 8.42
CA ARG A 78 -0.48 -2.03 8.94
C ARG A 78 -1.98 -2.33 9.07
N SER A 79 -2.79 -1.73 8.22
CA SER A 79 -4.24 -1.91 8.21
C SER A 79 -4.72 -2.33 6.82
N GLU A 80 -5.90 -2.92 6.77
CA GLU A 80 -6.60 -3.23 5.53
C GLU A 80 -7.24 -1.94 5.00
N SER A 81 -6.97 -1.59 3.73
CA SER A 81 -7.31 -0.26 3.21
C SER A 81 -8.82 -0.07 3.10
N ASP A 82 -9.58 -1.09 2.68
CA ASP A 82 -11.04 -0.97 2.58
C ASP A 82 -11.65 -0.73 3.97
N ALA A 83 -11.16 -1.41 5.01
CA ALA A 83 -11.57 -1.18 6.38
C ALA A 83 -11.27 0.25 6.83
N VAL A 84 -10.04 0.74 6.62
CA VAL A 84 -9.66 2.11 7.03
C VAL A 84 -10.51 3.15 6.31
N PHE A 85 -10.73 3.06 5.00
CA PHE A 85 -11.57 4.02 4.28
C PHE A 85 -13.01 4.03 4.79
N ARG A 86 -13.62 2.88 5.07
CA ARG A 86 -14.96 2.83 5.70
C ARG A 86 -14.99 3.52 7.07
N GLN A 87 -13.96 3.29 7.89
CA GLN A 87 -13.83 3.91 9.20
C GLN A 87 -13.66 5.42 9.10
N MET A 88 -12.87 5.90 8.13
CA MET A 88 -12.63 7.32 7.93
C MET A 88 -13.84 8.04 7.36
N VAL A 89 -14.60 7.42 6.45
CA VAL A 89 -15.88 7.98 5.99
C VAL A 89 -16.85 8.16 7.16
N ARG A 90 -16.93 7.16 8.05
CA ARG A 90 -17.74 7.24 9.27
C ARG A 90 -17.23 8.37 10.19
N LEU A 91 -15.92 8.42 10.43
CA LEU A 91 -15.30 9.45 11.28
C LEU A 91 -15.52 10.85 10.73
N TYR A 92 -15.38 11.05 9.41
CA TYR A 92 -15.61 12.34 8.76
C TYR A 92 -17.07 12.79 8.89
N LYS A 93 -18.01 11.84 8.76
CA LYS A 93 -19.44 12.13 8.93
C LYS A 93 -19.77 12.55 10.36
N GLU A 94 -19.18 11.89 11.35
CA GLU A 94 -19.50 12.10 12.77
C GLU A 94 -18.71 13.27 13.38
N GLN A 95 -17.47 13.50 12.92
CA GLN A 95 -16.51 14.46 13.48
C GLN A 95 -15.68 15.14 12.37
N PRO A 96 -16.29 15.93 11.47
CA PRO A 96 -15.58 16.56 10.34
C PRO A 96 -14.47 17.51 10.80
N VAL A 97 -14.64 18.16 11.96
CA VAL A 97 -13.65 19.06 12.57
C VAL A 97 -12.31 18.37 12.86
N LEU A 98 -12.28 17.05 13.00
CA LEU A 98 -11.05 16.28 13.22
C LEU A 98 -10.14 16.25 11.97
N PHE A 99 -10.66 16.63 10.81
CA PHE A 99 -9.91 16.77 9.56
C PHE A 99 -9.40 18.19 9.31
N ASP A 100 -9.75 19.15 10.18
CA ASP A 100 -9.14 20.49 10.17
C ASP A 100 -7.78 20.44 10.90
N PRO A 101 -6.65 20.74 10.23
CA PRO A 101 -5.34 20.71 10.85
C PRO A 101 -5.17 21.67 12.04
N GLN A 102 -5.90 22.79 12.06
CA GLN A 102 -5.84 23.78 13.13
C GLN A 102 -6.56 23.29 14.39
N VAL A 103 -7.65 22.53 14.21
CA VAL A 103 -8.39 21.92 15.32
C VAL A 103 -7.67 20.67 15.79
N ALA A 104 -7.45 19.69 14.90
CA ALA A 104 -6.89 18.39 15.25
C ALA A 104 -5.46 18.45 15.79
N GLY A 105 -4.70 19.49 15.44
CA GLY A 105 -3.32 19.69 15.92
C GLY A 105 -3.21 20.10 17.39
N VAL A 106 -4.31 20.53 18.01
CA VAL A 106 -4.36 20.99 19.41
C VAL A 106 -5.34 20.20 20.29
N MET A 107 -6.01 19.19 19.73
CA MET A 107 -6.89 18.30 20.49
C MET A 107 -6.12 17.44 21.49
N GLU A 108 -6.80 17.04 22.57
CA GLU A 108 -6.21 16.14 23.54
C GLU A 108 -6.04 14.73 22.97
N LEU A 109 -4.92 14.09 23.33
CA LEU A 109 -4.58 12.76 22.82
C LEU A 109 -5.69 11.74 23.14
N SER A 110 -6.26 11.80 24.35
CA SER A 110 -7.32 10.89 24.81
C SER A 110 -8.62 11.06 24.01
N GLU A 111 -8.95 12.27 23.57
CA GLU A 111 -10.13 12.56 22.76
C GLU A 111 -10.01 11.90 21.39
N VAL A 112 -8.90 12.16 20.68
CA VAL A 112 -8.66 11.56 19.37
C VAL A 112 -8.57 10.04 19.46
N GLN A 113 -7.97 9.50 20.54
CA GLN A 113 -7.95 8.05 20.80
C GLN A 113 -9.36 7.47 20.94
N ALA A 114 -10.24 8.13 21.70
CA ALA A 114 -11.61 7.67 21.89
C ALA A 114 -12.39 7.66 20.57
N LEU A 115 -12.25 8.71 19.76
CA LEU A 115 -12.90 8.81 18.44
C LEU A 115 -12.42 7.72 17.47
N LEU A 116 -11.10 7.48 17.40
CA LEU A 116 -10.55 6.40 16.58
C LEU A 116 -11.02 5.01 17.05
N LYS A 117 -11.15 4.82 18.37
CA LYS A 117 -11.67 3.57 18.94
C LYS A 117 -13.15 3.38 18.60
N ASP A 118 -13.96 4.43 18.63
CA ASP A 118 -15.40 4.36 18.33
C ASP A 118 -15.69 3.92 16.89
N VAL A 119 -14.89 4.40 15.93
CA VAL A 119 -14.98 3.96 14.54
C VAL A 119 -14.32 2.59 14.31
N GLY A 120 -13.76 1.96 15.34
CA GLY A 120 -13.20 0.61 15.28
C GLY A 120 -11.78 0.54 14.71
N TYR A 121 -11.02 1.64 14.71
CA TYR A 121 -9.63 1.60 14.27
C TYR A 121 -8.78 0.73 15.23
N ILE A 122 -7.98 -0.18 14.66
CA ILE A 122 -7.30 -1.23 15.43
C ILE A 122 -6.09 -0.74 16.25
N HIS A 123 -5.61 0.48 15.99
CA HIS A 123 -4.41 1.05 16.64
C HIS A 123 -4.66 2.47 17.16
N PRO A 124 -5.70 2.71 17.98
CA PRO A 124 -6.16 4.06 18.33
C PRO A 124 -5.07 4.90 18.99
N ASN A 125 -4.25 4.30 19.86
CA ASN A 125 -3.18 5.02 20.57
C ASN A 125 -2.11 5.58 19.62
N GLN A 126 -1.62 4.73 18.72
CA GLN A 126 -0.62 5.12 17.73
C GLN A 126 -1.23 6.04 16.65
N GLY A 127 -2.47 5.74 16.24
CA GLY A 127 -3.22 6.53 15.28
C GLY A 127 -3.41 7.97 15.74
N ALA A 128 -3.91 8.16 16.96
CA ALA A 128 -4.16 9.49 17.53
C ALA A 128 -2.89 10.33 17.68
N SER A 129 -1.81 9.72 18.19
CA SER A 129 -0.52 10.40 18.29
C SER A 129 0.00 10.86 16.92
N ARG A 130 -0.11 10.00 15.89
CA ARG A 130 0.26 10.39 14.52
C ARG A 130 -0.65 11.46 13.95
N TRP A 131 -1.95 11.35 14.20
CA TRP A 131 -2.98 12.28 13.71
C TRP A 131 -2.69 13.70 14.19
N ILE A 132 -2.53 13.89 15.50
CA ILE A 132 -2.26 15.20 16.12
C ILE A 132 -0.93 15.77 15.61
N VAL A 133 0.13 14.95 15.57
CA VAL A 133 1.44 15.41 15.08
C VAL A 133 1.36 15.83 13.61
N CYS A 134 0.69 15.03 12.76
CA CYS A 134 0.51 15.35 11.35
C CYS A 134 -0.35 16.59 11.15
N ALA A 135 -1.45 16.74 11.88
CA ALA A 135 -2.31 17.92 11.85
C ALA A 135 -1.53 19.19 12.21
N GLY A 136 -0.82 19.18 13.34
CA GLY A 136 0.00 20.31 13.76
C GLY A 136 1.15 20.61 12.80
N GLY A 137 1.79 19.57 12.23
CA GLY A 137 2.82 19.73 11.19
C GLY A 137 2.25 20.36 9.92
N LEU A 138 1.07 19.91 9.49
CA LEU A 138 0.36 20.40 8.32
C LEU A 138 -0.09 21.85 8.49
N GLY A 139 -0.70 22.20 9.61
CA GLY A 139 -1.12 23.56 9.92
C GLY A 139 0.05 24.54 9.96
N ARG A 140 1.15 24.19 10.65
CA ARG A 140 2.29 25.12 10.84
C ARG A 140 3.20 25.28 9.63
N ARG A 141 3.48 24.20 8.88
CA ARG A 141 4.52 24.23 7.82
C ARG A 141 3.94 24.30 6.42
N PHE A 142 2.72 23.84 6.24
CA PHE A 142 2.09 23.63 4.95
C PHE A 142 0.76 24.39 4.81
N GLY A 143 0.46 25.32 5.75
CA GLY A 143 -0.70 26.19 5.67
C GLY A 143 -2.04 25.46 5.75
N GLY A 144 -2.06 24.24 6.28
CA GLY A 144 -3.26 23.41 6.33
C GLY A 144 -3.63 22.70 5.03
N ASP A 145 -2.91 22.89 3.93
CA ASP A 145 -3.16 22.18 2.67
C ASP A 145 -2.09 21.11 2.42
N PRO A 146 -2.44 19.81 2.40
CA PRO A 146 -1.48 18.73 2.18
C PRO A 146 -0.85 18.75 0.77
N LEU A 147 -1.42 19.46 -0.20
CA LEU A 147 -0.79 19.65 -1.51
C LEU A 147 0.57 20.37 -1.40
N ASN A 148 0.70 21.28 -0.43
CA ASN A 148 1.93 22.06 -0.18
C ASN A 148 3.11 21.20 0.27
N ILE A 149 2.87 19.94 0.66
CA ILE A 149 3.93 18.95 0.95
C ILE A 149 4.73 18.64 -0.32
N PHE A 150 4.11 18.71 -1.50
CA PHE A 150 4.68 18.32 -2.78
C PHE A 150 5.16 19.51 -3.62
N LEU A 151 4.61 20.71 -3.43
CA LEU A 151 4.94 21.89 -4.25
C LEU A 151 6.44 22.17 -4.33
N GLY A 152 6.98 22.27 -5.55
CA GLY A 152 8.38 22.57 -5.80
C GLY A 152 9.36 21.43 -5.53
N ARG A 153 8.89 20.21 -5.22
CA ARG A 153 9.74 19.01 -5.16
C ARG A 153 9.63 18.21 -6.46
N LYS A 154 10.71 17.52 -6.81
CA LYS A 154 10.79 16.67 -8.00
C LYS A 154 10.76 15.17 -7.69
N SER A 155 11.05 14.79 -6.45
CA SER A 155 11.14 13.38 -6.04
C SER A 155 10.53 13.12 -4.66
N ILE A 156 10.13 11.86 -4.42
CA ILE A 156 9.68 11.40 -3.10
C ILE A 156 10.76 11.58 -2.03
N ASP A 157 12.03 11.47 -2.40
CA ASP A 157 13.15 11.67 -1.49
C ASP A 157 13.26 13.13 -1.05
N GLU A 158 13.06 14.09 -1.95
CA GLU A 158 12.98 15.52 -1.59
C GLU A 158 11.79 15.81 -0.68
N VAL A 159 10.62 15.24 -1.00
CA VAL A 159 9.43 15.36 -0.16
C VAL A 159 9.72 14.81 1.24
N TYR A 160 10.28 13.61 1.33
CA TYR A 160 10.61 12.94 2.58
C TYR A 160 11.63 13.73 3.41
N ARG A 161 12.67 14.29 2.78
CA ARG A 161 13.63 15.18 3.45
C ARG A 161 12.95 16.44 3.99
N SER A 162 12.01 17.02 3.25
CA SER A 162 11.33 18.27 3.64
C SER A 162 10.44 18.14 4.89
N ILE A 163 10.05 16.92 5.26
CA ILE A 163 9.23 16.64 6.45
C ILE A 163 10.05 16.16 7.65
N GLN A 164 11.38 16.05 7.52
CA GLN A 164 12.28 15.73 8.64
C GLN A 164 12.55 16.97 9.50
N MET A 165 12.74 16.76 10.80
CA MET A 165 13.19 17.78 11.75
C MET A 165 14.54 17.38 12.37
N LYS A 166 15.21 18.36 12.99
CA LYS A 166 16.41 18.11 13.80
C LYS A 166 16.11 17.11 14.92
N GLY A 167 17.09 16.28 15.26
CA GLY A 167 16.97 15.27 16.33
C GLY A 167 16.10 14.05 15.98
N GLY A 168 15.87 13.78 14.69
CA GLY A 168 15.14 12.59 14.23
C GLY A 168 13.62 12.66 14.41
N LYS A 169 13.07 13.80 14.85
CA LYS A 169 11.63 14.06 14.87
C LYS A 169 11.13 14.31 13.45
N LYS A 170 9.84 14.06 13.20
CA LYS A 170 9.19 14.31 11.89
C LYS A 170 8.04 15.28 12.08
N LEU A 171 7.90 16.22 11.13
CA LEU A 171 6.72 17.09 11.06
C LEU A 171 5.46 16.26 10.81
N LEU A 172 5.57 15.23 9.98
CA LEU A 172 4.47 14.34 9.62
C LEU A 172 4.82 12.92 10.09
N SER A 173 4.44 12.61 11.33
CA SER A 173 4.75 11.31 11.95
C SER A 173 4.01 10.16 11.26
N GLY A 174 4.74 9.12 10.88
CA GLY A 174 4.21 7.97 10.13
C GLY A 174 4.38 8.07 8.62
N PHE A 175 4.55 9.27 8.07
CA PHE A 175 4.90 9.43 6.66
C PHE A 175 6.37 9.04 6.41
N GLY A 176 6.53 7.89 5.77
CA GLY A 176 7.75 7.47 5.09
C GLY A 176 7.56 7.46 3.57
N PRO A 177 8.60 7.09 2.80
CA PRO A 177 8.55 7.07 1.34
C PRO A 177 7.35 6.30 0.77
N LYS A 178 6.96 5.17 1.38
CA LYS A 178 5.74 4.42 1.00
C LYS A 178 4.48 5.29 1.02
N LEU A 179 4.18 5.92 2.16
CA LEU A 179 2.92 6.68 2.30
C LEU A 179 2.96 7.99 1.54
N LEU A 180 4.14 8.60 1.40
CA LEU A 180 4.31 9.76 0.53
C LEU A 180 4.08 9.39 -0.94
N SER A 181 4.58 8.24 -1.38
CA SER A 181 4.30 7.72 -2.73
C SER A 181 2.81 7.43 -2.92
N LEU A 182 2.16 6.83 -1.93
CA LEU A 182 0.72 6.55 -1.99
C LEU A 182 -0.12 7.83 -2.11
N LEU A 183 0.18 8.83 -1.28
CA LEU A 183 -0.51 10.11 -1.32
C LEU A 183 -0.22 10.89 -2.62
N ALA A 184 1.02 10.83 -3.11
CA ALA A 184 1.40 11.42 -4.40
C ALA A 184 0.59 10.79 -5.54
N LEU A 185 0.44 9.47 -5.58
CA LEU A 185 -0.39 8.79 -6.59
C LEU A 185 -1.87 9.23 -6.54
N PHE A 186 -2.44 9.41 -5.33
CA PHE A 186 -3.81 9.92 -5.22
C PHE A 186 -3.96 11.34 -5.77
N TYR A 187 -2.96 12.19 -5.55
CA TYR A 187 -2.99 13.56 -6.06
C TYR A 187 -2.63 13.65 -7.55
N GLU A 188 -1.80 12.74 -8.06
CA GLU A 188 -1.51 12.60 -9.49
C GLU A 188 -2.77 12.17 -10.25
N GLU A 189 -3.52 11.20 -9.71
CA GLU A 189 -4.80 10.76 -10.27
C GLU A 189 -5.84 11.89 -10.36
N LEU A 190 -5.77 12.86 -9.45
CA LEU A 190 -6.61 14.05 -9.44
C LEU A 190 -6.02 15.22 -10.25
N GLU A 191 -4.91 15.00 -10.96
CA GLU A 191 -4.18 16.01 -11.74
C GLU A 191 -3.69 17.20 -10.89
N LEU A 192 -3.49 17.00 -9.59
CA LEU A 192 -3.07 18.04 -8.64
C LEU A 192 -1.54 18.14 -8.50
N VAL A 193 -0.83 17.05 -8.75
CA VAL A 193 0.63 17.00 -8.76
C VAL A 193 1.12 16.25 -10.00
N PRO A 194 2.28 16.62 -10.58
CA PRO A 194 2.90 15.80 -11.60
C PRO A 194 3.39 14.48 -11.00
N CYS A 195 3.63 13.48 -11.86
CA CYS A 195 4.33 12.26 -11.46
C CYS A 195 5.73 12.61 -10.92
N LEU A 196 5.98 12.30 -9.65
CA LEU A 196 7.27 12.59 -8.99
C LEU A 196 8.24 11.42 -9.16
N GLU A 197 9.53 11.74 -9.20
CA GLU A 197 10.57 10.72 -9.26
C GLU A 197 10.55 9.82 -8.02
N GLY A 198 10.66 8.51 -8.24
CA GLY A 198 10.68 7.50 -7.20
C GLY A 198 9.32 7.23 -6.56
N VAL A 199 8.22 7.61 -7.21
CA VAL A 199 6.85 7.28 -6.77
C VAL A 199 6.55 5.81 -7.03
N PHE A 200 6.63 5.01 -5.98
CA PHE A 200 6.07 3.66 -5.97
C PHE A 200 5.76 3.22 -4.51
N PRO A 201 4.49 3.04 -4.12
CA PRO A 201 4.14 2.66 -2.75
C PRO A 201 4.44 1.18 -2.50
N VAL A 202 5.67 0.87 -2.08
CA VAL A 202 6.07 -0.50 -1.77
C VAL A 202 5.59 -0.92 -0.39
N ASP A 203 4.51 -1.71 -0.36
CA ASP A 203 3.94 -2.30 0.85
C ASP A 203 4.21 -3.80 0.97
N LEU A 204 3.57 -4.45 1.94
CA LEU A 204 3.72 -5.89 2.14
C LEU A 204 3.28 -6.72 0.94
N HIS A 205 2.29 -6.25 0.18
CA HIS A 205 1.75 -6.95 -0.98
C HIS A 205 2.75 -6.91 -2.13
N VAL A 206 3.27 -5.71 -2.44
CA VAL A 206 4.33 -5.52 -3.44
C VAL A 206 5.55 -6.36 -3.07
N GLN A 207 6.05 -6.23 -1.84
CA GLN A 207 7.22 -6.98 -1.36
C GLN A 207 7.02 -8.50 -1.48
N ARG A 208 5.86 -9.00 -1.06
CA ARG A 208 5.56 -10.43 -1.11
C ARG A 208 5.48 -10.95 -2.54
N ILE A 209 4.88 -10.18 -3.46
CA ILE A 209 4.85 -10.54 -4.90
C ILE A 209 6.28 -10.60 -5.43
N CYS A 210 7.10 -9.58 -5.18
CA CYS A 210 8.49 -9.53 -5.64
C CYS A 210 9.33 -10.70 -5.12
N ILE A 211 9.21 -11.04 -3.83
CA ILE A 211 9.93 -12.19 -3.25
C ILE A 211 9.43 -13.50 -3.86
N THR A 212 8.10 -13.68 -3.97
CA THR A 212 7.49 -14.94 -4.44
C THR A 212 7.85 -15.25 -5.89
N LEU A 213 7.96 -14.22 -6.74
CA LEU A 213 8.24 -14.36 -8.17
C LEU A 213 9.74 -14.30 -8.52
N GLY A 214 10.61 -14.19 -7.51
CA GLY A 214 12.05 -14.10 -7.72
C GLY A 214 12.49 -12.78 -8.36
N ILE A 215 11.68 -11.72 -8.31
CA ILE A 215 12.11 -10.37 -8.67
C ILE A 215 13.23 -9.91 -7.73
N VAL A 216 13.13 -10.32 -6.47
CA VAL A 216 14.12 -10.02 -5.46
C VAL A 216 14.49 -11.29 -4.70
N THR A 217 15.79 -11.52 -4.56
CA THR A 217 16.34 -12.63 -3.78
C THR A 217 17.33 -12.08 -2.75
N GLY A 218 17.64 -12.88 -1.74
CA GLY A 218 18.64 -12.54 -0.75
C GLY A 218 18.90 -13.72 0.17
N SER A 219 19.61 -13.45 1.26
CA SER A 219 19.85 -14.40 2.35
C SER A 219 19.58 -13.75 3.69
N GLY A 220 19.20 -14.56 4.67
CA GLY A 220 18.94 -14.14 6.03
C GLY A 220 17.77 -13.17 6.20
N ILE A 221 17.85 -12.40 7.29
CA ILE A 221 16.77 -11.50 7.73
C ILE A 221 17.03 -10.07 7.25
N VAL A 222 16.06 -9.49 6.53
CA VAL A 222 16.12 -8.11 6.07
C VAL A 222 15.02 -7.24 6.69
N ASP A 223 15.32 -5.96 6.90
CA ASP A 223 14.32 -4.97 7.28
C ASP A 223 13.37 -4.66 6.12
N ALA A 224 12.07 -4.76 6.37
CA ALA A 224 11.07 -4.61 5.34
C ALA A 224 10.79 -3.16 4.93
N ALA A 225 10.99 -2.20 5.85
CA ALA A 225 10.56 -0.82 5.67
C ALA A 225 11.68 0.11 5.17
N TYR A 226 12.92 -0.15 5.57
CA TYR A 226 14.06 0.72 5.27
C TYR A 226 15.04 0.11 4.26
N THR A 227 15.11 -1.22 4.17
CA THR A 227 15.99 -1.88 3.21
C THR A 227 15.19 -2.35 2.01
N LEU A 228 14.27 -3.31 2.19
CA LEU A 228 13.60 -3.94 1.07
C LEU A 228 12.64 -2.98 0.34
N ALA A 229 11.87 -2.18 1.08
CA ALA A 229 10.95 -1.21 0.48
C ALA A 229 11.69 -0.18 -0.40
N GLU A 230 12.84 0.33 0.05
CA GLU A 230 13.60 1.33 -0.69
C GLU A 230 14.25 0.73 -1.94
N VAL A 231 14.88 -0.44 -1.82
CA VAL A 231 15.46 -1.17 -2.96
C VAL A 231 14.40 -1.43 -4.03
N LEU A 232 13.23 -1.93 -3.63
CA LEU A 232 12.15 -2.21 -4.57
C LEU A 232 11.51 -0.92 -5.12
N ARG A 233 11.37 0.14 -4.33
CA ARG A 233 10.77 1.41 -4.78
C ARG A 233 11.58 2.00 -5.92
N THR A 234 12.90 2.07 -5.76
CA THR A 234 13.81 2.55 -6.80
C THR A 234 13.75 1.65 -8.03
N ALA A 235 13.88 0.33 -7.86
CA ALA A 235 13.88 -0.59 -9.00
C ALA A 235 12.55 -0.61 -9.77
N LEU A 236 11.41 -0.57 -9.07
CA LEU A 236 10.08 -0.53 -9.70
C LEU A 236 9.85 0.79 -10.44
N TRP A 237 10.26 1.91 -9.84
CA TRP A 237 10.19 3.22 -10.50
C TRP A 237 11.04 3.26 -11.78
N GLU A 238 12.29 2.81 -11.70
CA GLU A 238 13.21 2.75 -12.85
C GLU A 238 12.66 1.84 -13.95
N ALA A 239 12.17 0.65 -13.59
CA ALA A 239 11.54 -0.26 -14.56
C ALA A 239 10.32 0.36 -15.23
N CYS A 240 9.46 1.06 -14.48
CA CYS A 240 8.30 1.76 -15.06
C CYS A 240 8.76 2.82 -16.06
N ARG A 241 9.72 3.66 -15.68
CA ARG A 241 10.29 4.70 -16.55
C ARG A 241 10.89 4.11 -17.82
N ASP A 242 11.74 3.09 -17.69
CA ASP A 242 12.47 2.49 -18.80
C ASP A 242 11.53 1.79 -19.80
N MET A 243 10.38 1.31 -19.32
CA MET A 243 9.35 0.65 -20.13
C MET A 243 8.25 1.59 -20.61
N GLY A 244 8.26 2.88 -20.23
CA GLY A 244 7.19 3.83 -20.53
C GLY A 244 5.85 3.48 -19.87
N ILE A 245 5.88 2.76 -18.74
CA ILE A 245 4.71 2.38 -17.95
C ILE A 245 4.41 3.49 -16.94
N ASN A 246 3.13 3.86 -16.81
CA ASN A 246 2.70 4.75 -15.74
C ASN A 246 2.83 4.04 -14.37
N PRO A 247 3.62 4.56 -13.41
CA PRO A 247 3.76 3.99 -12.07
C PRO A 247 2.43 3.85 -11.31
N PHE A 248 1.46 4.71 -11.59
CA PHE A 248 0.11 4.60 -11.05
C PHE A 248 -0.57 3.28 -11.43
N ASP A 249 -0.58 2.95 -12.73
CA ASP A 249 -1.19 1.71 -13.24
C ASP A 249 -0.47 0.48 -12.67
N ALA A 250 0.86 0.53 -12.64
CA ALA A 250 1.67 -0.53 -12.03
C ALA A 250 1.34 -0.71 -10.54
N ALA A 251 1.33 0.38 -9.75
CA ALA A 251 1.04 0.32 -8.33
C ALA A 251 -0.34 -0.26 -8.03
N HIS A 252 -1.37 0.12 -8.79
CA HIS A 252 -2.70 -0.46 -8.66
C HIS A 252 -2.75 -1.93 -9.07
N ALA A 253 -2.09 -2.31 -10.17
CA ALA A 253 -2.00 -3.70 -10.58
C ALA A 253 -1.40 -4.58 -9.46
N PHE A 254 -0.25 -4.17 -8.90
CA PHE A 254 0.36 -4.85 -7.75
C PHE A 254 -0.58 -4.90 -6.54
N TRP A 255 -1.22 -3.79 -6.20
CA TRP A 255 -2.09 -3.71 -5.02
C TRP A 255 -3.32 -4.61 -5.16
N PHE A 256 -4.03 -4.60 -6.30
CA PHE A 256 -5.19 -5.45 -6.53
C PHE A 256 -4.81 -6.92 -6.59
N LEU A 257 -3.76 -7.30 -7.31
CA LEU A 257 -3.26 -8.67 -7.32
C LEU A 257 -2.91 -9.12 -5.89
N GLY A 258 -2.20 -8.28 -5.15
CA GLY A 258 -1.74 -8.57 -3.81
C GLY A 258 -2.84 -8.73 -2.77
N SER A 259 -3.79 -7.79 -2.75
CA SER A 259 -4.85 -7.68 -1.74
C SER A 259 -6.05 -8.59 -2.05
N LYS A 260 -6.42 -8.77 -3.32
CA LYS A 260 -7.60 -9.55 -3.74
C LYS A 260 -7.26 -10.97 -4.21
N GLY A 261 -6.02 -11.22 -4.65
CA GLY A 261 -5.57 -12.53 -5.14
C GLY A 261 -4.51 -13.20 -4.26
N CYS A 262 -3.28 -12.71 -4.34
CA CYS A 262 -2.08 -13.34 -3.78
C CYS A 262 -2.15 -13.57 -2.26
N TRP A 263 -2.83 -12.71 -1.50
CA TRP A 263 -3.03 -12.88 -0.06
C TRP A 263 -3.62 -14.26 0.31
N GLN A 264 -4.59 -14.75 -0.46
CA GLN A 264 -5.36 -15.96 -0.13
C GLN A 264 -5.25 -17.08 -1.16
N CYS A 265 -4.51 -16.88 -2.25
CA CYS A 265 -4.42 -17.84 -3.37
C CYS A 265 -4.15 -19.30 -2.96
N HIS A 266 -3.32 -19.56 -1.94
CA HIS A 266 -3.08 -20.92 -1.41
C HIS A 266 -4.34 -21.65 -0.90
N ARG A 267 -5.43 -20.92 -0.62
CA ARG A 267 -6.71 -21.42 -0.11
C ARG A 267 -7.82 -21.45 -1.16
N VAL A 268 -7.57 -20.96 -2.38
CA VAL A 268 -8.59 -20.78 -3.42
C VAL A 268 -8.26 -21.69 -4.60
N SER A 269 -9.11 -22.69 -4.83
CA SER A 269 -9.03 -23.52 -6.04
C SER A 269 -9.37 -22.69 -7.29
N GLY A 270 -8.70 -22.92 -8.42
CA GLY A 270 -8.96 -22.18 -9.65
C GLY A 270 -8.30 -20.80 -9.73
N ILE A 271 -7.52 -20.39 -8.73
CA ILE A 271 -6.89 -19.05 -8.69
C ILE A 271 -5.98 -18.79 -9.91
N GLU A 272 -5.38 -19.83 -10.49
CA GLU A 272 -4.62 -19.74 -11.73
C GLU A 272 -5.42 -19.22 -12.92
N GLN A 273 -6.74 -19.39 -12.94
CA GLN A 273 -7.60 -18.93 -14.03
C GLN A 273 -7.84 -17.40 -13.96
N VAL A 274 -7.57 -16.79 -12.81
CA VAL A 274 -7.80 -15.36 -12.54
C VAL A 274 -6.52 -14.64 -12.09
N CYS A 275 -5.39 -15.33 -11.99
CA CYS A 275 -4.10 -14.71 -11.68
C CYS A 275 -3.32 -14.49 -12.99
N PRO A 276 -2.96 -13.24 -13.34
CA PRO A 276 -2.20 -12.97 -14.55
C PRO A 276 -0.78 -13.54 -14.51
N LEU A 277 -0.25 -13.85 -13.32
CA LEU A 277 1.11 -14.34 -13.10
C LEU A 277 1.14 -15.82 -12.67
N ALA A 278 0.13 -16.60 -13.06
CA ALA A 278 0.01 -18.00 -12.66
C ALA A 278 1.13 -18.87 -13.23
N SER A 279 1.52 -18.65 -14.50
CA SER A 279 2.63 -19.36 -15.16
C SER A 279 3.98 -19.06 -14.51
N GLU A 280 4.11 -17.85 -13.98
CA GLU A 280 5.33 -17.29 -13.41
C GLU A 280 5.57 -17.64 -11.95
N CYS A 281 4.58 -18.27 -11.30
CA CYS A 281 4.57 -18.49 -9.88
C CYS A 281 4.69 -19.98 -9.56
N SER A 282 5.74 -20.34 -8.81
CA SER A 282 5.92 -21.70 -8.27
C SER A 282 4.88 -22.10 -7.21
N GLY A 283 3.96 -21.19 -6.85
CA GLY A 283 2.97 -21.40 -5.80
C GLY A 283 3.56 -21.42 -4.39
N ASN A 284 4.84 -21.09 -4.24
CA ASN A 284 5.57 -21.17 -2.98
C ASN A 284 5.72 -19.79 -2.33
N HIS A 285 4.70 -19.38 -1.57
CA HIS A 285 4.60 -17.99 -1.13
C HIS A 285 5.49 -17.66 0.06
N ALA A 286 6.13 -16.48 0.01
CA ALA A 286 6.87 -15.93 1.14
C ALA A 286 5.95 -15.78 2.38
N SER A 287 6.45 -16.27 3.52
CA SER A 287 5.78 -16.22 4.82
C SER A 287 5.76 -14.79 5.37
N THR A 288 4.57 -14.28 5.71
CA THR A 288 4.42 -12.94 6.31
C THR A 288 4.55 -12.95 7.84
N ALA A 289 4.82 -14.10 8.46
CA ALA A 289 4.79 -14.25 9.91
C ALA A 289 5.83 -13.36 10.61
N LEU A 290 7.06 -13.30 10.09
CA LEU A 290 8.09 -12.42 10.63
C LEU A 290 7.79 -10.94 10.32
N TYR A 291 7.22 -10.66 9.15
CA TYR A 291 6.82 -9.31 8.75
C TYR A 291 5.82 -8.72 9.75
N HIS A 292 4.73 -9.43 10.06
CA HIS A 292 3.72 -8.93 10.99
C HIS A 292 4.26 -8.78 12.42
N ARG A 293 5.20 -9.64 12.83
CA ARG A 293 5.75 -9.62 14.20
C ARG A 293 6.85 -8.56 14.40
N LYS A 294 7.75 -8.41 13.43
CA LYS A 294 8.99 -7.64 13.57
C LYS A 294 9.26 -6.65 12.44
N GLY A 295 8.40 -6.60 11.40
CA GLY A 295 8.64 -5.76 10.23
C GLY A 295 9.85 -6.22 9.41
N ARG A 296 10.10 -7.52 9.34
CA ARG A 296 11.26 -8.12 8.66
C ARG A 296 10.85 -9.29 7.79
N TRP A 297 11.59 -9.49 6.71
CA TRP A 297 11.51 -10.70 5.89
C TRP A 297 12.69 -11.62 6.23
N ASP A 298 12.46 -12.92 6.09
CA ASP A 298 13.49 -13.95 6.22
C ASP A 298 13.53 -14.71 4.89
N PHE A 299 14.59 -14.50 4.11
CA PHE A 299 14.76 -15.12 2.81
C PHE A 299 15.05 -16.62 2.92
N ASP A 300 15.51 -17.07 4.08
CA ASP A 300 15.83 -18.47 4.36
C ASP A 300 14.64 -19.21 5.01
N ASP A 301 13.50 -18.54 5.23
CA ASP A 301 12.32 -19.15 5.85
C ASP A 301 11.76 -20.27 4.97
N GLN A 302 11.95 -21.50 5.43
CA GLN A 302 11.43 -22.70 4.78
C GLN A 302 9.91 -22.87 4.97
N ARG A 303 9.25 -22.09 5.84
CA ARG A 303 7.78 -22.11 6.03
C ARG A 303 7.03 -21.40 4.91
N ARG A 304 7.50 -21.58 3.68
CA ARG A 304 6.78 -21.12 2.50
C ARG A 304 5.46 -21.89 2.42
N ARG A 305 4.37 -21.20 2.11
CA ARG A 305 3.04 -21.83 2.06
C ARG A 305 2.85 -22.44 0.67
N PRO A 306 2.81 -23.77 0.53
CA PRO A 306 2.54 -24.39 -0.76
C PRO A 306 1.11 -24.08 -1.21
N LYS A 307 0.95 -23.91 -2.52
CA LYS A 307 -0.36 -23.76 -3.17
C LYS A 307 -1.20 -25.02 -2.92
N GLY A 308 -2.44 -24.86 -2.45
CA GLY A 308 -3.41 -25.97 -2.38
C GLY A 308 -3.61 -26.66 -1.03
N VAL A 309 -3.08 -26.13 0.09
CA VAL A 309 -3.43 -26.67 1.42
C VAL A 309 -4.84 -26.19 1.80
N GLN A 310 -5.85 -27.03 1.52
CA GLN A 310 -7.24 -26.78 1.86
C GLN A 310 -7.42 -26.63 3.38
N GLN A 311 -7.93 -25.47 3.81
CA GLN A 311 -8.67 -25.35 5.05
C GLN A 311 -9.87 -24.41 4.84
N GLY A 312 -11.04 -25.01 4.73
CA GLY A 312 -12.34 -24.37 4.88
C GLY A 312 -12.79 -23.46 3.73
N ALA A 313 -14.08 -23.55 3.39
CA ALA A 313 -14.73 -22.55 2.55
C ALA A 313 -14.73 -21.20 3.29
N LEU A 314 -14.04 -20.20 2.73
CA LEU A 314 -14.13 -18.82 3.16
C LEU A 314 -14.44 -17.94 1.95
N PRO A 315 -15.28 -16.89 2.11
CA PRO A 315 -15.64 -16.00 1.02
C PRO A 315 -14.46 -15.08 0.71
N GLY A 316 -13.74 -15.36 -0.38
CA GLY A 316 -12.86 -14.41 -1.02
C GLY A 316 -13.52 -13.87 -2.29
N LEU A 317 -13.34 -12.59 -2.58
CA LEU A 317 -13.82 -11.93 -3.79
C LEU A 317 -13.33 -12.61 -5.10
N ALA A 318 -12.15 -13.23 -5.09
CA ALA A 318 -11.67 -14.09 -6.18
C ALA A 318 -12.60 -15.30 -6.46
N LEU A 319 -13.29 -15.80 -5.43
CA LEU A 319 -14.27 -16.87 -5.51
C LEU A 319 -15.58 -16.38 -6.16
N GLU A 320 -15.93 -15.09 -6.03
CA GLU A 320 -17.05 -14.47 -6.76
C GLU A 320 -16.74 -14.32 -8.26
N VAL A 321 -15.51 -13.91 -8.61
CA VAL A 321 -15.04 -13.87 -10.00
C VAL A 321 -15.10 -15.27 -10.64
N LEU A 322 -14.63 -16.29 -9.92
CA LEU A 322 -14.68 -17.68 -10.36
C LEU A 322 -16.12 -18.21 -10.47
N LYS A 323 -16.99 -17.88 -9.51
CA LYS A 323 -18.42 -18.24 -9.55
C LYS A 323 -19.14 -17.62 -10.76
N ARG A 324 -18.85 -16.37 -11.11
CA ARG A 324 -19.42 -15.70 -12.30
C ARG A 324 -18.94 -16.33 -13.61
N ARG A 325 -17.67 -16.74 -13.69
CA ARG A 325 -17.12 -17.43 -14.88
C ARG A 325 -17.62 -18.88 -15.01
N GLY A 326 -17.85 -19.58 -13.90
CA GLY A 326 -18.42 -20.93 -13.88
C GLY A 326 -19.94 -20.98 -14.08
N GLY A 327 -20.65 -19.86 -13.92
CA GLY A 327 -22.10 -19.77 -14.09
C GLY A 327 -22.58 -19.63 -15.54
N GLY A 328 -21.67 -19.53 -16.51
CA GLY A 328 -21.95 -19.33 -17.93
C GLY A 328 -22.25 -20.60 -18.74
N SER A 329 -22.72 -21.68 -18.12
CA SER A 329 -23.14 -22.89 -18.85
C SER A 329 -24.22 -23.67 -18.11
N ARG A 330 -25.38 -23.06 -17.89
CA ARG A 330 -26.67 -23.76 -17.81
C ARG A 330 -27.76 -22.83 -18.35
N ASN A 331 -27.97 -22.91 -19.66
CA ASN A 331 -29.28 -22.81 -20.34
C ASN A 331 -29.03 -22.82 -21.85
N GLY A 332 -29.32 -23.96 -22.49
CA GLY A 332 -29.19 -24.10 -23.92
C GLY A 332 -29.41 -25.54 -24.38
N VAL A 333 -30.69 -25.94 -24.40
CA VAL A 333 -31.28 -27.19 -24.94
C VAL A 333 -31.26 -28.40 -24.01
#